data_AF-A0A934FQ64-F1
#
_entry.id   AF-A0A934FQ64-F1
#
_cell.length_a   1.000
_cell.length_b   1.000
_cell.length_c   1.000
_cell.angle_alpha   90.00
_cell.angle_beta   90.00
_cell.angle_gamma   90.00
#
_symmetry.space_group_name_H-M   'P 1'
#
loop_
_entity.id
_entity.type
_entity.pdbx_description
1 polymer ?
#
loop_
_entity_poly.entity_id
_entity_poly.type
_entity_poly.pdbx_seq_one_letter_code
_entity_poly.pdbx_strand_id
1 'polypeptide(L)'
;LGDGAGWQVKVGLIFLPVVVYGVLMTTCRFPVSERVAAGVSQRDMMREAGMLGMLVAASMICLEVGRVFDAPTWSSWTVVGAIVAIFGAWTHSLGRPLFVVLILTMVPLAITELGTDSWITPLMEPEMAELGLSPAWVLIYTTMIMTVLRFVAGPIVHKLSPLGLLAVSSALAIIGLYTLSGANGAMILVAATVYGIGKTFFWPTMLGVVSEQCPKGGALTLNMISGIGMLAAGVIGNPLLGNIQDKETDRQLLAQVPAVHAQVVGDEKRSVFGTYRAIDDAKVKALPEADRKLIETTKNAAKKSALRTNALFPVAMLAVYLGLIAWFRMRGGYKPVVLDQGRAT
;
A
#
# COMPACT_ATOMS: atom_id res chain seq x y z
N LEU A 1 -22.19 7.54 14.73
CA LEU A 1 -23.27 7.90 13.80
C LEU A 1 -23.79 6.60 13.18
N GLY A 2 -25.03 6.20 13.48
CA GLY A 2 -25.63 4.99 12.91
C GLY A 2 -25.96 5.12 11.42
N ASP A 3 -26.79 4.22 10.91
CA ASP A 3 -27.16 4.14 9.49
C ASP A 3 -27.98 5.35 8.98
N GLY A 4 -28.60 6.12 9.88
CA GLY A 4 -29.43 7.28 9.53
C GLY A 4 -28.69 8.56 9.13
N ALA A 5 -27.36 8.63 9.24
CA ALA A 5 -26.59 9.80 8.80
C ALA A 5 -26.02 9.60 7.40
N GLY A 6 -26.32 10.54 6.49
CA GLY A 6 -25.77 10.56 5.14
C GLY A 6 -24.23 10.50 5.14
N TRP A 7 -23.64 9.80 4.17
CA TRP A 7 -22.19 9.59 4.10
C TRP A 7 -21.40 10.90 4.05
N GLN A 8 -21.97 11.96 3.47
CA GLN A 8 -21.38 13.30 3.42
C GLN A 8 -21.17 13.88 4.83
N VAL A 9 -22.10 13.65 5.76
CA VAL A 9 -21.98 14.10 7.15
C VAL A 9 -20.91 13.29 7.88
N LYS A 10 -20.86 11.97 7.63
CA LYS A 10 -19.82 11.08 8.19
C LYS A 10 -18.42 11.51 7.75
N VAL A 11 -18.24 11.85 6.48
CA VAL A 11 -16.97 12.39 5.93
C VAL A 11 -16.72 13.82 6.41
N GLY A 12 -17.76 14.65 6.49
CA GLY A 12 -17.70 16.03 6.98
C GLY A 12 -17.13 16.15 8.39
N LEU A 13 -17.43 15.19 9.26
CA LEU A 13 -16.86 15.14 10.62
C LEU A 13 -15.35 14.98 10.65
N ILE A 14 -14.72 14.43 9.60
CA ILE A 14 -13.26 14.32 9.50
C ILE A 14 -12.61 15.71 9.39
N PHE A 15 -13.34 16.73 8.89
CA PHE A 15 -12.83 18.10 8.83
C PHE A 15 -12.75 18.78 10.19
N LEU A 16 -13.55 18.35 11.18
CA LEU A 16 -13.55 18.97 12.50
C LEU A 16 -12.17 18.89 13.19
N PRO A 17 -11.53 17.71 13.34
CA PRO A 17 -10.17 17.65 13.88
C PRO A 17 -9.16 18.39 12.99
N VAL A 18 -9.31 18.38 11.67
CA VAL A 18 -8.41 19.12 10.75
C VAL A 18 -8.45 20.62 11.01
N VAL A 19 -9.65 21.21 11.18
CA VAL A 19 -9.81 22.64 11.49
C VAL A 19 -9.23 22.95 12.87
N VAL A 20 -9.51 22.11 13.88
CA VAL A 20 -8.97 22.27 15.23
C VAL A 20 -7.43 22.24 15.22
N TYR A 21 -6.83 21.25 14.56
CA TYR A 21 -5.37 21.18 14.41
C TYR A 21 -4.83 22.38 13.63
N GLY A 22 -5.51 22.82 12.58
CA GLY A 22 -5.13 24.01 11.82
C GLY A 22 -5.04 25.26 12.69
N VAL A 23 -6.05 25.49 13.54
CA VAL A 23 -6.06 26.60 14.51
C VAL A 23 -4.91 26.45 15.52
N LEU A 24 -4.71 25.26 16.08
CA LEU A 24 -3.61 25.00 17.02
C LEU A 24 -2.23 25.27 16.40
N MET A 25 -2.04 24.94 15.12
CA MET A 25 -0.76 25.14 14.43
C MET A 25 -0.46 26.62 14.12
N THR A 26 -1.45 27.52 14.11
CA THR A 26 -1.21 28.96 13.84
C THR A 26 -0.29 29.64 14.84
N THR A 27 -0.21 29.11 16.07
CA THR A 27 0.64 29.66 17.14
C THR A 27 1.99 28.94 17.26
N CYS A 28 2.20 27.84 16.53
CA CYS A 28 3.43 27.05 16.59
C CYS A 28 4.53 27.63 15.71
N ARG A 29 5.72 27.85 16.28
CA ARG A 29 6.95 28.11 15.51
C ARG A 29 7.65 26.79 15.24
N PHE A 30 7.67 26.37 13.97
CA PHE A 30 8.37 25.15 13.57
C PHE A 30 9.88 25.37 13.49
N PRO A 31 10.70 24.39 13.90
CA PRO A 31 12.14 24.47 13.74
C PRO A 31 12.51 24.53 12.25
N VAL A 32 13.61 25.21 11.96
CA VAL A 32 14.16 25.27 10.60
C VAL A 32 14.56 23.85 10.19
N SER A 33 14.03 23.36 9.07
CA SER A 33 14.37 22.03 8.56
C SER A 33 15.88 21.93 8.26
N GLU A 34 16.47 20.74 8.46
CA GLU A 34 17.90 20.49 8.20
C GLU A 34 18.35 20.96 6.81
N ARG A 35 17.51 20.74 5.80
CA ARG A 35 17.70 21.25 4.43
C ARG A 35 17.90 22.77 4.36
N VAL A 36 17.03 23.52 5.04
CA VAL A 36 17.07 24.99 5.04
C VAL A 36 18.28 25.47 5.86
N ALA A 37 18.59 24.82 6.97
CA ALA A 37 19.78 25.09 7.76
C ALA A 37 21.08 24.84 6.94
N ALA A 38 21.07 23.84 6.06
CA ALA A 38 22.17 23.54 5.14
C ALA A 38 22.19 24.41 3.86
N GLY A 39 21.33 25.43 3.75
CA GLY A 39 21.30 26.34 2.59
C GLY A 39 20.86 25.71 1.27
N VAL A 40 20.22 24.53 1.30
CA VAL A 40 19.79 23.83 0.08
C VAL A 40 18.62 24.57 -0.54
N SER A 41 18.78 25.01 -1.79
CA SER A 41 17.74 25.75 -2.52
C SER A 41 16.48 24.92 -2.77
N GLN A 42 15.34 25.58 -3.03
CA GLN A 42 14.10 24.88 -3.40
C GLN A 42 14.26 24.08 -4.71
N ARG A 43 15.09 24.56 -5.63
CA ARG A 43 15.39 23.86 -6.88
C ARG A 43 16.17 22.59 -6.63
N ASP A 44 17.17 22.63 -5.75
CA ASP A 44 17.95 21.44 -5.41
C ASP A 44 17.14 20.40 -4.63
N MET A 45 16.19 20.85 -3.80
CA MET A 45 15.20 19.97 -3.17
C MET A 45 14.38 19.20 -4.21
N MET A 46 13.84 19.92 -5.20
CA MET A 46 13.04 19.32 -6.28
C MET A 46 13.86 18.42 -7.21
N ARG A 47 15.16 18.70 -7.39
CA ARG A 47 16.08 17.85 -8.15
C ARG A 47 16.27 16.45 -7.56
N GLU A 48 16.09 16.28 -6.25
CA GLU A 48 16.17 14.96 -5.59
C GLU A 48 15.04 14.04 -6.05
N ALA A 49 13.82 14.55 -6.13
CA ALA A 49 12.70 13.83 -6.73
C ALA A 49 12.89 13.68 -8.25
N GLY A 50 13.22 14.78 -8.92
CA GLY A 50 13.46 14.87 -10.35
C GLY A 50 12.29 14.41 -11.22
N MET A 51 12.56 14.26 -12.52
CA MET A 51 11.55 13.88 -13.51
C MET A 51 10.91 12.52 -13.22
N LEU A 52 11.69 11.52 -12.80
CA LEU A 52 11.18 10.17 -12.56
C LEU A 52 10.27 10.11 -11.33
N GLY A 53 10.64 10.79 -10.24
CA GLY A 53 9.77 10.91 -9.07
C GLY A 53 8.46 11.62 -9.43
N MET A 54 8.54 12.71 -10.20
CA MET A 54 7.33 13.41 -10.66
C MET A 54 6.50 12.62 -11.65
N LEU A 55 7.10 11.78 -12.50
CA LEU A 55 6.36 10.91 -13.40
C LEU A 55 5.47 9.96 -12.61
N VAL A 56 6.00 9.32 -11.57
CA VAL A 56 5.22 8.42 -10.72
C VAL A 56 4.13 9.21 -9.98
N ALA A 57 4.47 10.31 -9.31
CA ALA A 57 3.49 11.11 -8.57
C ALA A 57 2.36 11.66 -9.49
N ALA A 58 2.73 12.31 -10.60
CA ALA A 58 1.78 12.92 -11.52
C ALA A 58 0.91 11.87 -12.22
N SER A 59 1.48 10.73 -12.63
CA SER A 59 0.69 9.65 -13.25
C SER A 59 -0.40 9.15 -12.32
N MET A 60 -0.10 8.88 -11.06
CA MET A 60 -1.10 8.40 -10.11
C MET A 60 -2.20 9.42 -9.85
N ILE A 61 -1.84 10.70 -9.71
CA ILE A 61 -2.82 11.77 -9.46
C ILE A 61 -3.68 12.02 -10.70
N CYS A 62 -3.08 12.26 -11.86
CA CYS A 62 -3.81 12.66 -13.07
C CYS A 62 -4.64 11.52 -13.67
N LEU A 63 -4.20 10.26 -13.53
CA LEU A 63 -5.02 9.12 -13.94
C LEU A 63 -6.22 8.94 -13.01
N GLU A 64 -6.04 9.12 -11.71
CA GLU A 64 -7.15 9.00 -10.75
C GLU A 64 -8.15 10.15 -10.88
N VAL A 65 -7.67 11.39 -11.05
CA VAL A 65 -8.53 12.53 -11.37
C VAL A 65 -9.27 12.28 -12.68
N GLY A 66 -8.58 11.82 -13.72
CA GLY A 66 -9.21 11.48 -15.00
C GLY A 66 -10.32 10.44 -14.84
N ARG A 67 -10.06 9.38 -14.06
CA ARG A 67 -11.04 8.34 -13.74
C ARG A 67 -12.28 8.88 -13.02
N VAL A 68 -12.10 9.81 -12.06
CA VAL A 68 -13.21 10.41 -11.30
C VAL A 68 -14.10 11.29 -12.19
N PHE A 69 -13.53 11.97 -13.18
CA PHE A 69 -14.26 12.84 -14.10
C PHE A 69 -14.64 12.16 -15.43
N ASP A 70 -14.49 10.83 -15.54
CA ASP A 70 -14.72 10.04 -16.76
C ASP A 70 -13.98 10.59 -18.00
N ALA A 71 -12.78 11.14 -17.77
CA ALA A 71 -11.96 11.71 -18.82
C ALA A 71 -11.23 10.60 -19.61
N PRO A 72 -11.05 10.76 -20.93
CA PRO A 72 -10.28 9.82 -21.73
C PRO A 72 -8.85 9.62 -21.21
N THR A 73 -8.37 8.38 -21.17
CA THR A 73 -7.03 8.08 -20.61
C THR A 73 -5.89 8.84 -21.31
N TRP A 74 -6.04 9.14 -22.61
CA TRP A 74 -5.04 9.89 -23.36
C TRP A 74 -4.89 11.35 -22.87
N SER A 75 -5.97 11.99 -22.41
CA SER A 75 -5.90 13.36 -21.90
C SER A 75 -5.17 13.39 -20.56
N SER A 76 -5.40 12.40 -19.68
CA SER A 76 -4.62 12.27 -18.44
C SER A 76 -3.13 12.11 -18.72
N TRP A 77 -2.74 11.24 -19.66
CA TRP A 77 -1.32 11.08 -20.03
C TRP A 77 -0.71 12.33 -20.66
N THR A 78 -1.50 13.11 -21.40
CA THR A 78 -1.07 14.40 -21.94
C THR A 78 -0.74 15.39 -20.82
N VAL A 79 -1.61 15.47 -19.79
CA VAL A 79 -1.40 16.31 -18.61
C VAL A 79 -0.18 15.84 -17.82
N VAL A 80 0.00 14.52 -17.64
CA VAL A 80 1.19 13.94 -17.00
C VAL A 80 2.46 14.34 -17.75
N GLY A 81 2.46 14.16 -19.08
CA GLY A 81 3.58 14.52 -19.94
C GLY A 81 3.94 16.01 -19.82
N ALA A 82 2.93 16.89 -19.80
CA ALA A 82 3.14 18.32 -19.62
C ALA A 82 3.74 18.65 -18.24
N ILE A 83 3.19 18.09 -17.15
CA ILE A 83 3.70 18.31 -15.79
C ILE A 83 5.16 17.84 -15.67
N VAL A 84 5.46 16.64 -16.17
CA VAL A 84 6.81 16.06 -16.11
C VAL A 84 7.79 16.84 -16.98
N ALA A 85 7.38 17.29 -18.17
CA ALA A 85 8.21 18.10 -19.05
C ALA A 85 8.52 19.47 -18.45
N ILE A 86 7.52 20.15 -17.88
CA ILE A 86 7.71 21.45 -17.22
C ILE A 86 8.62 21.29 -15.99
N PHE A 87 8.35 20.30 -15.14
CA PHE A 87 9.16 20.03 -13.96
C PHE A 87 10.58 19.62 -14.32
N GLY A 88 10.75 18.82 -15.36
CA GLY A 88 12.04 18.38 -15.89
C GLY A 88 12.86 19.53 -16.47
N ALA A 89 12.23 20.38 -17.28
CA ALA A 89 12.87 21.58 -17.82
C ALA A 89 13.30 22.54 -16.70
N TRP A 90 12.54 22.63 -15.60
CA TRP A 90 12.91 23.49 -14.48
C TRP A 90 14.01 22.89 -13.60
N THR A 91 13.95 21.59 -13.30
CA THR A 91 14.92 20.91 -12.42
C THR A 91 16.22 20.51 -13.12
N HIS A 92 16.19 20.19 -14.42
CA HIS A 92 17.28 19.53 -15.16
C HIS A 92 17.86 18.31 -14.43
N SER A 93 17.01 17.52 -13.77
CA SER A 93 17.40 16.31 -13.04
C SER A 93 16.40 15.20 -13.32
N LEU A 94 16.92 14.01 -13.63
CA LEU A 94 16.10 12.80 -13.70
C LEU A 94 15.61 12.34 -12.32
N GLY A 95 16.26 12.80 -11.24
CA GLY A 95 16.00 12.38 -9.87
C GLY A 95 17.11 11.46 -9.35
N ARG A 96 17.18 11.32 -8.02
CA ARG A 96 18.16 10.45 -7.38
C ARG A 96 17.77 8.98 -7.65
N PRO A 97 18.64 8.15 -8.24
CA PRO A 97 18.27 6.76 -8.60
C PRO A 97 17.75 5.94 -7.41
N LEU A 98 18.36 6.12 -6.23
CA LEU A 98 17.91 5.47 -5.01
C LEU A 98 16.48 5.88 -4.64
N PHE A 99 16.13 7.16 -4.77
CA PHE A 99 14.79 7.64 -4.44
C PHE A 99 13.74 7.05 -5.39
N VAL A 100 14.06 6.89 -6.67
CA VAL A 100 13.19 6.22 -7.64
C VAL A 100 12.93 4.76 -7.23
N VAL A 101 13.99 4.03 -6.85
CA VAL A 101 13.85 2.65 -6.34
C VAL A 101 12.97 2.60 -5.09
N LEU A 102 13.13 3.56 -4.17
CA LEU A 102 12.32 3.61 -2.95
C LEU A 102 10.85 3.93 -3.26
N ILE A 103 10.56 4.87 -4.17
CA ILE A 103 9.20 5.16 -4.64
C ILE A 103 8.56 3.92 -5.27
N LEU A 104 9.28 3.21 -6.14
CA LEU A 104 8.75 2.02 -6.80
C LEU A 104 8.51 0.89 -5.79
N THR A 105 9.36 0.76 -4.78
CA THR A 105 9.18 -0.20 -3.67
C THR A 105 8.04 0.22 -2.72
N MET A 106 7.76 1.52 -2.60
CA MET A 106 6.65 2.02 -1.78
C MET A 106 5.29 1.54 -2.28
N VAL A 107 5.12 1.33 -3.59
CA VAL A 107 3.88 0.84 -4.19
C VAL A 107 3.50 -0.56 -3.65
N PRO A 108 4.30 -1.63 -3.83
CA PRO A 108 3.99 -2.94 -3.25
C PRO A 108 4.00 -2.92 -1.70
N LEU A 109 4.79 -2.05 -1.07
CA LEU A 109 4.76 -1.86 0.39
C LEU A 109 3.38 -1.40 0.86
N ALA A 110 2.85 -0.34 0.26
CA ALA A 110 1.55 0.20 0.64
C ALA A 110 0.41 -0.78 0.36
N ILE A 111 0.50 -1.54 -0.74
CA ILE A 111 -0.45 -2.63 -1.04
C ILE A 111 -0.35 -3.73 0.04
N THR A 112 0.86 -4.12 0.42
CA THR A 112 1.08 -5.15 1.45
C THR A 112 0.53 -4.72 2.81
N GLU A 113 0.71 -3.47 3.23
CA GLU A 113 0.22 -3.00 4.53
C GLU A 113 -1.25 -2.57 4.48
N LEU A 114 -1.58 -1.54 3.71
CA LEU A 114 -2.91 -0.91 3.71
C LEU A 114 -3.89 -1.58 2.74
N GLY A 115 -3.39 -2.06 1.60
CA GLY A 115 -4.19 -2.83 0.65
C GLY A 115 -4.72 -4.09 1.33
N THR A 116 -3.84 -4.91 1.89
CA THR A 116 -4.24 -6.10 2.66
C THR A 116 -5.21 -5.78 3.80
N ASP A 117 -5.00 -4.69 4.55
CA ASP A 117 -5.92 -4.31 5.63
C ASP A 117 -7.34 -4.07 5.16
N SER A 118 -7.51 -3.50 3.97
CA SER A 118 -8.83 -3.27 3.37
C SER A 118 -9.53 -4.59 2.99
N TRP A 119 -8.76 -5.67 2.84
CA TRP A 119 -9.25 -6.97 2.38
C TRP A 119 -9.26 -8.05 3.47
N ILE A 120 -8.58 -7.86 4.60
CA ILE A 120 -8.50 -8.91 5.63
C ILE A 120 -9.87 -9.28 6.20
N THR A 121 -10.77 -8.31 6.37
CA THR A 121 -12.13 -8.55 6.87
C THR A 121 -12.97 -9.39 5.89
N PRO A 122 -13.15 -9.02 4.61
CA PRO A 122 -13.92 -9.87 3.68
C PRO A 122 -13.25 -11.22 3.38
N LEU A 123 -11.93 -11.32 3.53
CA LEU A 123 -11.18 -12.57 3.30
C LEU A 123 -11.28 -13.54 4.49
N MET A 124 -11.39 -13.04 5.72
CA MET A 124 -11.53 -13.85 6.94
C MET A 124 -12.98 -14.05 7.38
N GLU A 125 -13.94 -13.46 6.67
CA GLU A 125 -15.37 -13.61 6.93
C GLU A 125 -15.82 -15.07 7.08
N PRO A 126 -15.50 -16.01 6.15
CA PRO A 126 -15.99 -17.37 6.28
C PRO A 126 -15.46 -18.08 7.54
N GLU A 127 -14.18 -17.94 7.85
CA GLU A 127 -13.57 -18.59 9.01
C GLU A 127 -14.02 -17.97 10.34
N MET A 128 -14.19 -16.65 10.37
CA MET A 128 -14.62 -15.95 11.58
C MET A 128 -16.11 -16.16 11.86
N ALA A 129 -16.93 -16.31 10.82
CA ALA A 129 -18.33 -16.69 10.96
C ALA A 129 -18.49 -18.10 11.55
N GLU A 130 -17.65 -19.07 11.17
CA GLU A 130 -17.63 -20.41 11.80
C GLU A 130 -17.31 -20.36 13.30
N LEU A 131 -16.54 -19.37 13.74
CA LEU A 131 -16.22 -19.12 15.15
C LEU A 131 -17.27 -18.27 15.88
N GLY A 132 -18.31 -17.78 15.19
CA GLY A 132 -19.30 -16.86 15.74
C GLY A 132 -18.74 -15.48 16.07
N LEU A 133 -17.62 -15.08 15.46
CA LEU A 133 -16.93 -13.81 15.72
C LEU A 133 -17.02 -12.88 14.51
N SER A 134 -16.98 -11.56 14.76
CA SER A 134 -16.87 -10.58 13.68
C SER A 134 -15.51 -10.66 12.99
N PRO A 135 -15.43 -10.70 11.64
CA PRO A 135 -14.15 -10.72 10.93
C PRO A 135 -13.30 -9.47 11.14
N ALA A 136 -13.89 -8.36 11.61
CA ALA A 136 -13.15 -7.15 11.95
C ALA A 136 -12.17 -7.35 13.12
N TRP A 137 -12.36 -8.39 13.96
CA TRP A 137 -11.46 -8.67 15.07
C TRP A 137 -10.02 -8.96 14.64
N VAL A 138 -9.81 -9.54 13.45
CA VAL A 138 -8.45 -9.78 12.92
C VAL A 138 -7.74 -8.45 12.64
N LEU A 139 -8.46 -7.47 12.10
CA LEU A 139 -7.93 -6.13 11.84
C LEU A 139 -7.64 -5.38 13.15
N ILE A 140 -8.56 -5.45 14.12
CA ILE A 140 -8.36 -4.86 15.45
C ILE A 140 -7.12 -5.46 16.12
N TYR A 141 -6.97 -6.79 16.07
CA TYR A 141 -5.86 -7.50 16.67
C TYR A 141 -4.51 -7.11 16.05
N THR A 142 -4.40 -7.12 14.72
CA THR A 142 -3.17 -6.72 14.02
C THR A 142 -2.81 -5.25 14.26
N THR A 143 -3.81 -4.36 14.37
CA THR A 143 -3.61 -2.94 14.71
C THR A 143 -3.14 -2.75 16.15
N MET A 144 -3.62 -3.58 17.08
CA MET A 144 -3.14 -3.57 18.47
C MET A 144 -1.67 -3.97 18.55
N ILE A 145 -1.27 -5.03 17.85
CA ILE A 145 0.14 -5.45 17.74
C ILE A 145 0.99 -4.30 17.21
N MET A 146 0.56 -3.69 16.10
CA MET A 146 1.26 -2.56 15.48
C MET A 146 1.41 -1.39 16.45
N THR A 147 0.36 -1.08 17.23
CA THR A 147 0.39 -0.02 18.24
C THR A 147 1.45 -0.33 19.29
N VAL A 148 1.39 -1.50 19.93
CA VAL A 148 2.34 -1.90 20.98
C VAL A 148 3.77 -1.87 20.45
N LEU A 149 4.04 -2.51 19.32
CA LEU A 149 5.39 -2.60 18.76
C LEU A 149 5.95 -1.25 18.31
N ARG A 150 5.12 -0.33 17.83
CA ARG A 150 5.56 1.04 17.50
C ARG A 150 5.94 1.83 18.75
N PHE A 151 5.25 1.65 19.87
CA PHE A 151 5.64 2.26 21.15
C PHE A 151 6.96 1.71 21.70
N VAL A 152 7.27 0.43 21.45
CA VAL A 152 8.52 -0.22 21.89
C VAL A 152 9.54 -0.39 20.75
N ALA A 153 9.44 0.40 19.68
CA ALA A 153 10.28 0.21 18.48
C ALA A 153 11.76 0.53 18.72
N GLY A 154 12.08 1.41 19.69
CA GLY A 154 13.46 1.90 19.95
C GLY A 154 14.52 0.79 20.01
N PRO A 155 14.40 -0.20 20.92
CA PRO A 155 15.34 -1.31 21.01
C PRO A 155 15.51 -2.13 19.72
N ILE A 156 14.46 -2.22 18.90
CA ILE A 156 14.46 -3.00 17.65
C ILE A 156 15.24 -2.23 16.57
N VAL A 157 14.92 -0.93 16.40
CA VAL A 157 15.55 -0.09 15.37
C VAL A 157 17.03 0.21 15.66
N HIS A 158 17.46 0.13 16.91
CA HIS A 158 18.89 0.27 17.25
C HIS A 158 19.71 -0.99 16.98
N LYS A 159 19.08 -2.18 16.95
CA LYS A 159 19.77 -3.45 16.69
C LYS A 159 19.81 -3.83 15.22
N LEU A 160 18.82 -3.39 14.45
CA LEU A 160 18.70 -3.69 13.02
C LEU A 160 18.88 -2.42 12.19
N SER A 161 19.71 -2.48 11.16
CA SER A 161 19.76 -1.41 10.16
C SER A 161 18.38 -1.20 9.52
N PRO A 162 18.01 0.01 9.08
CA PRO A 162 16.70 0.28 8.48
C PRO A 162 16.33 -0.67 7.34
N LEU A 163 17.25 -0.93 6.40
CA LEU A 163 17.03 -1.88 5.31
C LEU A 163 16.91 -3.33 5.80
N GLY A 164 17.67 -3.70 6.83
CA GLY A 164 17.57 -5.01 7.47
C GLY A 164 16.23 -5.21 8.16
N LEU A 165 15.70 -4.19 8.83
CA LEU A 165 14.38 -4.22 9.43
C LEU A 165 13.29 -4.38 8.36
N LEU A 166 13.35 -3.63 7.26
CA LEU A 166 12.44 -3.77 6.12
C LEU A 166 12.49 -5.17 5.49
N ALA A 167 13.68 -5.77 5.38
CA ALA A 167 13.85 -7.14 4.87
C ALA A 167 13.23 -8.18 5.81
N VAL A 168 13.50 -8.11 7.11
CA VAL A 168 12.90 -9.02 8.11
C VAL A 168 11.39 -8.85 8.15
N SER A 169 10.90 -7.62 8.13
CA SER A 169 9.47 -7.31 8.04
C SER A 169 8.84 -7.93 6.78
N SER A 170 9.52 -7.88 5.64
CA SER A 170 9.05 -8.52 4.40
C SER A 170 9.00 -10.03 4.54
N ALA A 171 10.03 -10.66 5.10
CA ALA A 171 10.03 -12.10 5.37
C ALA A 171 8.88 -12.53 6.29
N LEU A 172 8.65 -11.79 7.38
CA LEU A 172 7.54 -12.05 8.30
C LEU A 172 6.18 -11.81 7.62
N ALA A 173 6.04 -10.76 6.80
CA ALA A 173 4.81 -10.53 6.05
C ALA A 173 4.51 -11.66 5.05
N ILE A 174 5.54 -12.20 4.36
CA ILE A 174 5.38 -13.37 3.47
C ILE A 174 4.86 -14.57 4.25
N ILE A 175 5.50 -14.91 5.37
CA ILE A 175 5.09 -16.04 6.21
C ILE A 175 3.68 -15.81 6.75
N GLY A 176 3.39 -14.62 7.25
CA GLY A 176 2.10 -14.24 7.81
C GLY A 176 0.96 -14.33 6.78
N LEU A 177 1.12 -13.74 5.61
CA LEU A 177 0.10 -13.79 4.55
C LEU A 177 -0.10 -15.21 4.01
N TYR A 178 1.00 -15.95 3.81
CA TYR A 178 0.92 -17.31 3.33
C TYR A 178 0.26 -18.24 4.35
N THR A 179 0.58 -18.10 5.63
CA THR A 179 -0.08 -18.89 6.69
C THR A 179 -1.55 -18.49 6.86
N LEU A 180 -1.87 -17.19 6.76
CA LEU A 180 -3.24 -16.70 6.85
C LEU A 180 -4.11 -17.24 5.71
N SER A 181 -3.55 -17.46 4.52
CA SER A 181 -4.26 -18.04 3.37
C SER A 181 -4.82 -19.44 3.63
N GLY A 182 -4.22 -20.21 4.55
CA GLY A 182 -4.68 -21.56 4.90
C GLY A 182 -5.18 -21.69 6.35
N ALA A 183 -5.18 -20.61 7.11
CA ALA A 183 -5.48 -20.65 8.54
C ALA A 183 -6.98 -20.91 8.79
N ASN A 184 -7.26 -21.66 9.85
CA ASN A 184 -8.59 -21.89 10.40
C ASN A 184 -8.53 -21.84 11.94
N GLY A 185 -9.66 -21.53 12.58
CA GLY A 185 -9.75 -21.48 14.03
C GLY A 185 -8.65 -20.63 14.69
N ALA A 186 -8.00 -21.18 15.70
CA ALA A 186 -6.93 -20.51 16.45
C ALA A 186 -5.68 -20.16 15.62
N MET A 187 -5.44 -20.84 14.49
CA MET A 187 -4.28 -20.55 13.64
C MET A 187 -4.36 -19.18 12.97
N ILE A 188 -5.57 -18.60 12.86
CA ILE A 188 -5.77 -17.24 12.35
C ILE A 188 -5.06 -16.23 13.24
N LEU A 189 -5.13 -16.39 14.57
CA LEU A 189 -4.45 -15.50 15.51
C LEU A 189 -2.93 -15.59 15.39
N VAL A 190 -2.38 -16.81 15.22
CA VAL A 190 -0.94 -17.02 15.03
C VAL A 190 -0.48 -16.38 13.72
N ALA A 191 -1.18 -16.65 12.62
CA ALA A 191 -0.87 -16.08 11.30
C ALA A 191 -0.98 -14.55 11.30
N ALA A 192 -2.06 -14.01 11.88
CA ALA A 192 -2.27 -12.58 12.05
C ALA A 192 -1.20 -11.93 12.94
N THR A 193 -0.68 -12.64 13.95
CA THR A 193 0.44 -12.15 14.76
C THR A 193 1.70 -11.98 13.93
N VAL A 194 2.08 -13.01 13.16
CA VAL A 194 3.27 -12.99 12.31
C VAL A 194 3.15 -11.89 11.25
N TYR A 195 1.98 -11.79 10.60
CA TYR A 195 1.70 -10.74 9.64
C TYR A 195 1.73 -9.34 10.29
N GLY A 196 1.09 -9.18 11.45
CA GLY A 196 1.04 -7.94 12.23
C GLY A 196 2.43 -7.44 12.62
N ILE A 197 3.31 -8.32 13.11
CA ILE A 197 4.72 -7.99 13.39
C ILE A 197 5.42 -7.56 12.09
N GLY A 198 5.24 -8.31 11.00
CA GLY A 198 5.86 -8.02 9.71
C GLY A 198 5.51 -6.62 9.20
N LYS A 199 4.22 -6.30 9.10
CA LYS A 199 3.74 -5.02 8.57
C LYS A 199 4.09 -3.81 9.43
N THR A 200 4.31 -3.99 10.74
CA THR A 200 4.43 -2.89 11.71
C THR A 200 5.46 -1.82 11.32
N PHE A 201 6.59 -2.25 10.76
CA PHE A 201 7.75 -1.38 10.54
C PHE A 201 7.87 -0.84 9.11
N PHE A 202 7.00 -1.24 8.17
CA PHE A 202 7.17 -0.86 6.77
C PHE A 202 7.15 0.65 6.53
N TRP A 203 6.05 1.33 6.84
CA TRP A 203 5.94 2.78 6.63
C TRP A 203 6.96 3.61 7.42
N PRO A 204 7.07 3.49 8.76
CA PRO A 204 7.99 4.34 9.51
C PRO A 204 9.44 4.13 9.09
N THR A 205 9.86 2.89 8.82
CA THR A 205 11.23 2.61 8.40
C THR A 205 11.50 3.04 6.96
N MET A 206 10.54 2.89 6.03
CA MET A 206 10.70 3.42 4.66
C MET A 206 10.87 4.94 4.67
N LEU A 207 10.05 5.66 5.44
CA LEU A 207 10.19 7.11 5.59
C LEU A 207 11.52 7.50 6.24
N GLY A 208 11.96 6.73 7.25
CA GLY A 208 13.29 6.88 7.85
C GLY A 208 14.43 6.73 6.83
N VAL A 209 14.38 5.70 5.99
CA VAL A 209 15.37 5.49 4.91
C VAL A 209 15.37 6.67 3.94
N VAL A 210 14.20 7.19 3.56
CA VAL A 210 14.12 8.35 2.66
C VAL A 210 14.71 9.60 3.31
N SER A 211 14.39 9.87 4.59
CA SER A 211 14.96 11.02 5.31
C SER A 211 16.49 10.93 5.42
N GLU A 212 17.01 9.74 5.72
CA GLU A 212 18.45 9.53 5.90
C GLU A 212 19.21 9.53 4.57
N GLN A 213 18.61 9.04 3.48
CA GLN A 213 19.30 8.88 2.21
C GLN A 213 19.05 10.02 1.22
N CYS A 214 17.97 10.80 1.41
CA CYS A 214 17.59 11.92 0.56
C CYS A 214 17.34 13.21 1.39
N PRO A 215 18.26 13.62 2.29
CA PRO A 215 18.04 14.73 3.23
C PRO A 215 17.86 16.09 2.52
N LYS A 216 18.48 16.29 1.35
CA LYS A 216 18.27 17.48 0.51
C LYS A 216 16.84 17.62 0.01
N GLY A 217 16.16 16.49 -0.20
CA GLY A 217 14.76 16.43 -0.63
C GLY A 217 13.79 16.82 0.48
N GLY A 218 14.21 16.67 1.74
CA GLY A 218 13.49 17.13 2.93
C GLY A 218 12.00 16.75 2.91
N ALA A 219 11.14 17.73 3.17
CA ALA A 219 9.69 17.52 3.23
C ALA A 219 9.09 17.08 1.87
N LEU A 220 9.67 17.47 0.74
CA LEU A 220 9.13 17.12 -0.58
C LEU A 220 9.20 15.61 -0.82
N THR A 221 10.37 15.01 -0.64
CA THR A 221 10.56 13.57 -0.90
C THR A 221 9.77 12.71 0.08
N LEU A 222 9.68 13.14 1.35
CA LEU A 222 8.87 12.48 2.38
C LEU A 222 7.37 12.54 2.07
N ASN A 223 6.86 13.72 1.70
CA ASN A 223 5.45 13.87 1.34
C ASN A 223 5.13 13.13 0.04
N MET A 224 6.03 13.16 -0.93
CA MET A 224 5.86 12.48 -2.22
C MET A 224 5.78 10.97 -2.04
N ILE A 225 6.73 10.34 -1.36
CA ILE A 225 6.71 8.88 -1.17
C ILE A 225 5.50 8.45 -0.32
N SER A 226 5.13 9.23 0.70
CA SER A 226 3.93 8.97 1.52
C SER A 226 2.65 9.05 0.69
N GLY A 227 2.51 10.10 -0.12
CA GLY A 227 1.36 10.31 -1.00
C GLY A 227 1.24 9.23 -2.07
N ILE A 228 2.35 8.86 -2.71
CA ILE A 228 2.41 7.73 -3.65
C ILE A 228 1.99 6.43 -2.96
N GLY A 229 2.45 6.17 -1.73
CA GLY A 229 2.02 5.01 -0.96
C GLY A 229 0.51 4.99 -0.72
N MET A 230 -0.07 6.11 -0.28
CA MET A 230 -1.52 6.19 -0.02
C MET A 230 -2.33 5.97 -1.30
N LEU A 231 -1.94 6.62 -2.40
CA LEU A 231 -2.57 6.42 -3.71
C LEU A 231 -2.39 4.99 -4.20
N ALA A 232 -1.23 4.37 -3.98
CA ALA A 232 -0.95 3.00 -4.40
C ALA A 232 -1.88 2.00 -3.72
N ALA A 233 -2.11 2.13 -2.41
CA ALA A 233 -3.02 1.25 -1.70
C ALA A 233 -4.45 1.32 -2.27
N GLY A 234 -4.97 2.54 -2.48
CA GLY A 234 -6.34 2.75 -2.92
C GLY A 234 -6.56 2.54 -4.42
N VAL A 235 -5.76 3.19 -5.27
CA VAL A 235 -5.95 3.25 -6.73
C VAL A 235 -5.45 1.97 -7.41
N ILE A 236 -4.35 1.40 -6.92
CA ILE A 236 -3.74 0.19 -7.52
C ILE A 236 -4.12 -1.04 -6.71
N GLY A 237 -3.86 -1.03 -5.40
CA GLY A 237 -4.00 -2.18 -4.52
C GLY A 237 -5.40 -2.75 -4.50
N ASN A 238 -6.42 -1.93 -4.19
CA ASN A 238 -7.79 -2.42 -4.10
C ASN A 238 -8.32 -3.03 -5.41
N PRO A 239 -8.23 -2.36 -6.59
CA PRO A 239 -8.70 -2.97 -7.83
C PRO A 239 -7.86 -4.18 -8.27
N LEU A 240 -6.56 -4.19 -7.95
CA LEU A 240 -5.67 -5.32 -8.25
C LEU A 240 -6.05 -6.55 -7.44
N LEU A 241 -6.28 -6.40 -6.13
CA LEU A 241 -6.71 -7.49 -5.25
C LEU A 241 -8.08 -8.04 -5.67
N GLY A 242 -9.01 -7.16 -6.05
CA GLY A 242 -10.30 -7.58 -6.63
C GLY A 242 -10.13 -8.39 -7.92
N ASN A 243 -9.28 -7.93 -8.84
CA ASN A 243 -8.99 -8.66 -10.07
C ASN A 243 -8.37 -10.03 -9.82
N ILE A 244 -7.46 -10.14 -8.84
CA ILE A 244 -6.85 -11.41 -8.41
C ILE A 244 -7.92 -12.35 -7.87
N GLN A 245 -8.78 -11.87 -6.97
CA GLN A 245 -9.85 -12.68 -6.39
C GLN A 245 -10.85 -13.15 -7.45
N ASP A 246 -11.26 -12.27 -8.37
CA ASP A 246 -12.24 -12.62 -9.41
C ASP A 246 -11.67 -13.66 -10.39
N LYS A 247 -10.41 -13.50 -10.83
CA LYS A 247 -9.74 -14.49 -11.69
C LYS A 247 -9.61 -15.85 -11.02
N GLU A 248 -9.28 -15.85 -9.73
CA GLU A 248 -9.14 -17.09 -8.99
C GLU A 248 -10.49 -17.77 -8.75
N THR A 249 -11.55 -16.97 -8.53
CA THR A 249 -12.93 -17.46 -8.43
C THR A 249 -13.38 -18.09 -9.74
N ASP A 250 -13.18 -17.41 -10.87
CA ASP A 250 -13.49 -17.90 -12.21
C ASP A 250 -12.76 -19.22 -12.50
N ARG A 251 -11.45 -19.27 -12.23
CA ARG A 251 -10.61 -20.46 -12.43
C ARG A 251 -11.08 -21.64 -11.58
N GLN A 252 -11.38 -21.43 -10.30
CA GLN A 252 -11.79 -22.52 -9.42
C GLN A 252 -13.20 -23.03 -9.74
N LEU A 253 -14.12 -22.14 -10.11
CA LEU A 253 -15.46 -22.54 -10.55
C LEU A 253 -15.42 -23.34 -11.86
N LEU A 254 -14.61 -22.92 -12.84
CA LEU A 254 -14.37 -23.69 -14.06
C LEU A 254 -13.84 -25.10 -13.77
N ALA A 255 -12.90 -25.21 -12.84
CA ALA A 255 -12.23 -26.48 -12.52
C ALA A 255 -13.11 -27.44 -11.70
N GLN A 256 -13.86 -26.92 -10.74
CA GLN A 256 -14.62 -27.73 -9.78
C GLN A 256 -16.08 -27.92 -10.20
N VAL A 257 -16.69 -26.93 -10.85
CA VAL A 257 -18.13 -26.89 -11.11
C VAL A 257 -18.45 -26.27 -12.49
N PRO A 258 -17.96 -26.86 -13.60
CA PRO A 258 -18.10 -26.27 -14.94
C PRO A 258 -19.55 -26.06 -15.38
N ALA A 259 -20.48 -26.93 -14.93
CA ALA A 259 -21.90 -26.83 -15.27
C ALA A 259 -22.58 -25.59 -14.64
N VAL A 260 -22.17 -25.23 -13.42
CA VAL A 260 -22.70 -24.06 -12.70
C VAL A 260 -21.99 -22.79 -13.15
N HIS A 261 -20.69 -22.88 -13.44
CA HIS A 261 -19.89 -21.77 -13.99
C HIS A 261 -20.53 -21.16 -15.24
N ALA A 262 -20.95 -21.99 -16.20
CA ALA A 262 -21.59 -21.53 -17.44
C ALA A 262 -22.88 -20.74 -17.20
N GLN A 263 -23.55 -20.95 -16.06
CA GLN A 263 -24.81 -20.27 -15.71
C GLN A 263 -24.59 -18.95 -14.97
N VAL A 264 -23.45 -18.78 -14.28
CA VAL A 264 -23.19 -17.62 -13.41
C VAL A 264 -22.07 -16.71 -13.91
N VAL A 265 -21.30 -17.13 -14.91
CA VAL A 265 -20.24 -16.30 -15.47
C VAL A 265 -20.87 -15.05 -16.10
N GLY A 266 -20.36 -13.88 -15.71
CA GLY A 266 -20.69 -12.61 -16.34
C GLY A 266 -19.92 -12.40 -17.64
N ASP A 267 -20.23 -11.30 -18.32
CA ASP A 267 -19.48 -10.89 -19.50
C ASP A 267 -18.01 -10.60 -19.16
N GLU A 268 -17.14 -10.75 -20.15
CA GLU A 268 -15.72 -10.45 -20.01
C GLU A 268 -15.53 -8.95 -19.72
N LYS A 269 -15.04 -8.65 -18.51
CA LYS A 269 -14.75 -7.30 -18.07
C LYS A 269 -13.28 -7.00 -18.29
N ARG A 270 -12.99 -5.79 -18.78
CA ARG A 270 -11.62 -5.30 -18.95
C ARG A 270 -11.23 -4.43 -17.78
N SER A 271 -10.28 -4.87 -16.97
CA SER A 271 -9.63 -4.06 -15.94
C SER A 271 -8.29 -3.52 -16.45
N VAL A 272 -7.76 -2.50 -15.75
CA VAL A 272 -6.38 -2.00 -15.92
C VAL A 272 -5.35 -3.13 -15.77
N PHE A 273 -5.68 -4.17 -14.99
CA PHE A 273 -4.83 -5.34 -14.74
C PHE A 273 -5.15 -6.57 -15.62
N GLY A 274 -5.85 -6.35 -16.73
CA GLY A 274 -6.20 -7.36 -17.73
C GLY A 274 -7.68 -7.73 -17.73
N THR A 275 -8.06 -8.67 -18.61
CA THR A 275 -9.44 -9.16 -18.66
C THR A 275 -9.72 -10.14 -17.54
N TYR A 276 -10.96 -10.13 -17.06
CA TYR A 276 -11.45 -11.03 -16.03
C TYR A 276 -12.95 -11.25 -16.23
N ARG A 277 -13.45 -12.40 -15.80
CA ARG A 277 -14.88 -12.69 -15.80
C ARG A 277 -15.36 -12.69 -14.35
N ALA A 278 -16.09 -11.65 -13.99
CA ALA A 278 -16.73 -11.58 -12.68
C ALA A 278 -17.94 -12.52 -12.66
N ILE A 279 -18.16 -13.18 -11.53
CA ILE A 279 -19.38 -13.95 -11.31
C ILE A 279 -20.55 -12.99 -11.10
N ASP A 280 -21.66 -13.23 -11.78
CA ASP A 280 -22.87 -12.43 -11.66
C ASP A 280 -23.68 -12.88 -10.44
N ASP A 281 -23.57 -12.13 -9.34
CA ASP A 281 -24.26 -12.43 -8.08
C ASP A 281 -25.79 -12.46 -8.22
N ALA A 282 -26.38 -11.79 -9.23
CA ALA A 282 -27.82 -11.89 -9.48
C ALA A 282 -28.17 -13.26 -10.07
N LYS A 283 -27.35 -13.79 -10.99
CA LYS A 283 -27.50 -15.15 -11.51
C LYS A 283 -27.25 -16.19 -10.41
N VAL A 284 -26.29 -15.97 -9.53
CA VAL A 284 -26.05 -16.84 -8.36
C VAL A 284 -27.28 -16.92 -7.47
N LYS A 285 -27.94 -15.79 -7.18
CA LYS A 285 -29.15 -15.77 -6.34
C LYS A 285 -30.35 -16.49 -6.97
N ALA A 286 -30.40 -16.60 -8.29
CA ALA A 286 -31.45 -17.29 -9.02
C ALA A 286 -31.28 -18.83 -9.04
N LEU A 287 -30.13 -19.35 -8.58
CA LEU A 287 -29.85 -20.79 -8.58
C LEU A 287 -30.48 -21.55 -7.40
N PRO A 288 -30.65 -22.88 -7.53
CA PRO A 288 -30.98 -23.75 -6.41
C PRO A 288 -30.04 -23.57 -5.22
N GLU A 289 -30.53 -23.81 -4.01
CA GLU A 289 -29.75 -23.61 -2.77
C GLU A 289 -28.49 -24.50 -2.73
N ALA A 290 -28.54 -25.70 -3.30
CA ALA A 290 -27.40 -26.60 -3.40
C ALA A 290 -26.26 -26.00 -4.25
N ASP A 291 -26.59 -25.42 -5.41
CA ASP A 291 -25.61 -24.80 -6.30
C ASP A 291 -25.06 -23.50 -5.70
N ARG A 292 -25.89 -22.74 -4.95
CA ARG A 292 -25.44 -21.57 -4.21
C ARG A 292 -24.40 -21.91 -3.15
N LYS A 293 -24.64 -22.95 -2.33
CA LYS A 293 -23.66 -23.40 -1.32
C LYS A 293 -22.36 -23.86 -1.96
N LEU A 294 -22.45 -24.53 -3.11
CA LEU A 294 -21.29 -24.98 -3.86
C LEU A 294 -20.46 -23.79 -4.38
N ILE A 295 -21.11 -22.79 -4.99
CA ILE A 295 -20.45 -21.54 -5.41
C ILE A 295 -19.81 -20.81 -4.23
N GLU A 296 -20.52 -20.69 -3.11
CA GLU A 296 -20.00 -20.03 -1.90
C GLU A 296 -18.73 -20.74 -1.38
N THR A 297 -18.73 -22.07 -1.38
CA THR A 297 -17.59 -22.87 -0.96
C THR A 297 -16.38 -22.62 -1.86
N THR A 298 -16.60 -22.63 -3.18
CA THR A 298 -15.54 -22.33 -4.16
C THR A 298 -15.07 -20.88 -4.07
N LYS A 299 -15.98 -19.91 -3.86
CA LYS A 299 -15.62 -18.49 -3.63
C LYS A 299 -14.76 -18.33 -2.38
N ASN A 300 -15.06 -19.05 -1.30
CA ASN A 300 -14.26 -19.02 -0.07
C ASN A 300 -12.86 -19.61 -0.29
N ALA A 301 -12.74 -20.71 -1.05
CA ALA A 301 -11.44 -21.26 -1.45
C ALA A 301 -10.64 -20.30 -2.37
N ALA A 302 -11.33 -19.55 -3.24
CA ALA A 302 -10.71 -18.53 -4.08
C ALA A 302 -10.19 -17.32 -3.28
N LYS A 303 -10.96 -16.85 -2.28
CA LYS A 303 -10.51 -15.81 -1.32
C LYS A 303 -9.19 -16.20 -0.65
N LYS A 304 -9.05 -17.46 -0.21
CA LYS A 304 -7.81 -18.00 0.36
C LYS A 304 -6.64 -17.96 -0.62
N SER A 305 -6.86 -18.44 -1.84
CA SER A 305 -5.83 -18.43 -2.87
C SER A 305 -5.39 -17.01 -3.24
N ALA A 306 -6.32 -16.03 -3.26
CA ALA A 306 -6.01 -14.62 -3.47
C ALA A 306 -5.08 -14.03 -2.38
N LEU A 307 -5.26 -14.39 -1.10
CA LEU A 307 -4.32 -14.02 -0.02
C LEU A 307 -2.91 -14.54 -0.28
N ARG A 308 -2.80 -15.76 -0.81
CA ARG A 308 -1.51 -16.37 -1.14
C ARG A 308 -0.82 -15.60 -2.27
N THR A 309 -1.56 -15.18 -3.28
CA THR A 309 -1.04 -14.33 -4.37
C THR A 309 -0.61 -12.96 -3.85
N ASN A 310 -1.30 -12.40 -2.86
CA ASN A 310 -0.92 -11.14 -2.22
C ASN A 310 0.46 -11.20 -1.52
N ALA A 311 0.92 -12.40 -1.11
CA ALA A 311 2.27 -12.59 -0.57
C ALA A 311 3.38 -12.31 -1.61
N LEU A 312 3.06 -12.18 -2.90
CA LEU A 312 4.03 -11.83 -3.94
C LEU A 312 4.59 -10.40 -3.77
N PHE A 313 3.80 -9.46 -3.25
CA PHE A 313 4.28 -8.09 -3.02
C PHE A 313 5.43 -8.03 -2.00
N PRO A 314 5.32 -8.62 -0.80
CA PRO A 314 6.45 -8.64 0.13
C PRO A 314 7.60 -9.53 -0.35
N VAL A 315 7.37 -10.55 -1.20
CA VAL A 315 8.47 -11.27 -1.89
C VAL A 315 9.26 -10.32 -2.78
N ALA A 316 8.59 -9.52 -3.61
CA ALA A 316 9.24 -8.55 -4.48
C ALA A 316 9.99 -7.48 -3.66
N MET A 317 9.38 -6.99 -2.58
CA MET A 317 10.03 -6.05 -1.65
C MET A 317 11.26 -6.66 -1.00
N LEU A 318 11.19 -7.90 -0.53
CA LEU A 318 12.31 -8.61 0.07
C LEU A 318 13.50 -8.69 -0.90
N ALA A 319 13.25 -9.04 -2.17
CA ALA A 319 14.29 -9.06 -3.19
C ALA A 319 14.95 -7.69 -3.37
N VAL A 320 14.16 -6.62 -3.41
CA VAL A 320 14.69 -5.25 -3.51
C VAL A 320 15.50 -4.86 -2.27
N TYR A 321 15.02 -5.14 -1.06
CA TYR A 321 15.74 -4.82 0.16
C TYR A 321 17.05 -5.60 0.29
N LEU A 322 17.06 -6.89 -0.07
CA LEU A 322 18.29 -7.69 -0.12
C LEU A 322 19.27 -7.12 -1.16
N GLY A 323 18.78 -6.70 -2.33
CA GLY A 323 19.58 -6.02 -3.34
C GLY A 323 20.17 -4.70 -2.84
N LEU A 324 19.38 -3.87 -2.14
CA LEU A 324 19.86 -2.63 -1.53
C LEU A 324 20.88 -2.91 -0.41
N ILE A 325 20.65 -3.91 0.44
CA ILE A 325 21.61 -4.32 1.48
C ILE A 325 22.94 -4.71 0.83
N ALA A 326 22.92 -5.53 -0.22
CA ALA A 326 24.13 -5.90 -0.96
C ALA A 326 24.83 -4.67 -1.56
N TRP A 327 24.05 -3.77 -2.18
CA TRP A 327 24.57 -2.53 -2.78
C TRP A 327 25.24 -1.61 -1.76
N PHE A 328 24.64 -1.41 -0.58
CA PHE A 328 25.24 -0.62 0.49
C PHE A 328 26.45 -1.31 1.10
N ARG A 329 26.43 -2.63 1.27
CA ARG A 329 27.59 -3.40 1.76
C ARG A 329 28.80 -3.23 0.85
N MET A 330 28.60 -3.24 -0.48
CA MET A 330 29.67 -2.99 -1.45
C MET A 330 30.26 -1.57 -1.38
N ARG A 331 29.57 -0.62 -0.73
CA ARG A 331 29.96 0.80 -0.63
C ARG A 331 30.36 1.22 0.80
N GLY A 332 30.72 0.27 1.66
CA GLY A 332 31.15 0.56 3.03
C GLY A 332 30.02 0.62 4.07
N GLY A 333 28.85 0.07 3.73
CA GLY A 333 27.71 -0.08 4.61
C GLY A 333 26.65 1.02 4.47
N TYR A 334 25.48 0.77 5.05
CA TYR A 334 24.41 1.76 5.14
C TYR A 334 24.79 2.83 6.16
N LYS A 335 24.75 4.11 5.76
CA LYS A 335 25.02 5.26 6.62
C LYS A 335 24.07 6.40 6.26
N PRO A 336 23.54 7.15 7.24
CA PRO A 336 22.81 8.38 6.95
C PRO A 336 23.68 9.37 6.18
N VAL A 337 23.09 10.03 5.18
CA VAL A 337 23.70 11.15 4.48
C VAL A 337 23.48 12.38 5.34
N VAL A 338 24.56 13.02 5.78
CA VAL A 338 24.50 14.24 6.60
C VAL A 338 24.72 15.44 5.70
N LEU A 339 23.90 16.48 5.84
CA LEU A 339 24.13 17.75 5.16
C LEU A 339 25.15 18.56 5.97
N ASP A 340 26.18 19.07 5.29
CA ASP A 340 27.13 19.97 5.93
C ASP A 340 26.38 21.25 6.31
N GLN A 341 26.27 21.51 7.61
CA GLN A 341 25.67 22.73 8.12
C GLN A 341 26.67 23.85 7.82
N GLY A 342 26.51 24.49 6.65
CA GLY A 342 27.32 25.64 6.30
C GLY A 342 27.36 26.58 7.50
N ARG A 343 28.56 26.85 8.02
CA ARG A 343 28.78 27.82 9.10
C ARG A 343 28.04 29.09 8.70
N ALA A 344 26.93 29.37 9.38
CA ALA A 344 26.30 30.67 9.32
C ALA A 344 27.31 31.66 9.92
N THR A 345 28.12 32.27 9.06
CA THR A 345 28.84 33.51 9.35
C THR A 345 27.92 34.68 9.06
#